data_AF-A0A6S7JK64-F1
#
_entry.id   AF-A0A6S7JK64-F1
#
_cell.length_a   1.000
_cell.length_b   1.000
_cell.length_c   1.000
_cell.angle_alpha   90.00
_cell.angle_beta   90.00
_cell.angle_gamma   90.00
#
_symmetry.space_group_name_H-M   'P 1'
#
loop_
_entity.id
_entity.type
_entity.pdbx_description
1 polymer ?
#
loop_
_entity_poly.entity_id
_entity_poly.type
_entity_poly.pdbx_seq_one_letter_code
_entity_poly.pdbx_strand_id
1 'polypeptide(L)'
;MVGVINRVDEIFKKTDWSDDSTDSYTGFGFVIKKIKIHEAPSTGDYNTVYEPAWKIKDLLEQFSRQDWQEFCLAHLFTYQDFADGVIGLAYVAHPDENSRGGICSQEDRGMWHNTGLSSSINWGNQLLTTEADIVTAHELGHNFGSEHDVQNNPDCSPESGGKYIMYPASVSGQKPNNNKFSRCSKKQVKAVLASKSSICFSEPNTEQFCGNFRVEKDEKCDAGDNKEDECCTSDCKFKGDAICSDNNVQCCSGCKYASNTTQCAQAQPLLCRKAVFCNATSDVCPDPENADEGTECIERGRCNSEGQCEPFCKSSVGAEFSPCLCTNEADACYVCCREGNGTCEVHRNATSVRIPMTDGRLCSAGVCRE
;
A
#
# COMPACT_ATOMS: atom_id res chain seq x y z
N MET A 1 4.77 3.48 7.24
CA MET A 1 3.42 4.07 7.37
C MET A 1 3.31 5.42 6.67
N VAL A 2 3.96 6.50 7.17
CA VAL A 2 3.85 7.87 6.59
C VAL A 2 4.09 7.88 5.07
N GLY A 3 5.18 7.24 4.60
CA GLY A 3 5.47 7.16 3.17
C GLY A 3 4.39 6.46 2.33
N VAL A 4 3.69 5.47 2.89
CA VAL A 4 2.56 4.79 2.21
C VAL A 4 1.40 5.74 2.07
N ILE A 5 0.97 6.39 3.17
CA ILE A 5 -0.13 7.37 3.14
C ILE A 5 0.18 8.52 2.17
N ASN A 6 1.41 9.04 2.13
CA ASN A 6 1.78 10.09 1.19
C ASN A 6 1.65 9.65 -0.28
N ARG A 7 2.04 8.42 -0.62
CA ARG A 7 1.90 7.90 -1.99
C ARG A 7 0.43 7.59 -2.35
N VAL A 8 -0.36 7.11 -1.38
CA VAL A 8 -1.79 6.90 -1.56
C VAL A 8 -2.55 8.21 -1.68
N ASP A 9 -2.20 9.23 -0.90
CA ASP A 9 -2.73 10.59 -1.01
C ASP A 9 -2.57 11.16 -2.42
N GLU A 10 -1.39 10.96 -3.04
CA GLU A 10 -1.16 11.34 -4.43
C GLU A 10 -2.08 10.63 -5.43
N ILE A 11 -2.43 9.36 -5.19
CA ILE A 11 -3.41 8.62 -6.02
C ILE A 11 -4.78 9.29 -5.91
N PHE A 12 -5.23 9.59 -4.69
CA PHE A 12 -6.55 10.18 -4.45
C PHE A 12 -6.63 11.62 -4.99
N LYS A 13 -5.61 12.45 -4.74
CA LYS A 13 -5.57 13.85 -5.20
C LYS A 13 -5.56 13.99 -6.72
N LYS A 14 -4.83 13.11 -7.41
CA LYS A 14 -4.77 13.08 -8.88
C LYS A 14 -6.00 12.44 -9.52
N THR A 15 -6.81 11.74 -8.73
CA THR A 15 -8.04 11.14 -9.23
C THR A 15 -9.09 12.23 -9.38
N ASP A 16 -9.52 12.44 -10.63
CA ASP A 16 -10.76 13.16 -10.90
C ASP A 16 -11.94 12.24 -10.57
N TRP A 17 -12.67 12.58 -9.51
CA TRP A 17 -13.87 11.88 -9.03
C TRP A 17 -15.14 12.40 -9.70
N SER A 18 -15.02 13.45 -10.52
CA SER A 18 -16.14 13.95 -11.32
C SER A 18 -16.61 12.84 -12.26
N ASP A 19 -17.93 12.71 -12.41
CA ASP A 19 -18.52 11.96 -13.51
C ASP A 19 -18.73 12.91 -14.71
N ASP A 20 -19.55 12.52 -15.68
CA ASP A 20 -19.93 13.39 -16.81
C ASP A 20 -20.79 14.63 -16.39
N SER A 21 -20.87 14.96 -15.09
CA SER A 21 -21.55 16.15 -14.56
C SER A 21 -20.64 17.39 -14.52
N THR A 22 -21.25 18.55 -14.28
CA THR A 22 -20.58 19.85 -14.26
C THR A 22 -19.83 20.15 -12.96
N ASP A 23 -20.09 19.40 -11.89
CA ASP A 23 -19.50 19.66 -10.58
C ASP A 23 -18.12 19.00 -10.49
N SER A 24 -17.10 19.80 -10.18
CA SER A 24 -15.73 19.32 -10.04
C SER A 24 -15.53 18.68 -8.67
N TYR A 25 -15.27 17.37 -8.65
CA TYR A 25 -14.83 16.63 -7.46
C TYR A 25 -13.37 16.23 -7.63
N THR A 26 -12.47 17.18 -7.40
CA THR A 26 -11.02 17.00 -7.59
C THR A 26 -10.25 17.43 -6.33
N GLY A 27 -9.01 16.94 -6.17
CA GLY A 27 -8.14 17.37 -5.06
C GLY A 27 -8.43 16.74 -3.69
N PHE A 28 -9.39 15.81 -3.60
CA PHE A 28 -9.64 15.03 -2.39
C PHE A 28 -8.44 14.13 -2.07
N GLY A 29 -8.03 14.10 -0.81
CA GLY A 29 -6.86 13.34 -0.36
C GLY A 29 -6.86 13.17 1.15
N PHE A 30 -5.68 12.92 1.69
CA PHE A 30 -5.46 12.63 3.11
C PHE A 30 -4.43 13.57 3.73
N VAL A 31 -4.70 13.93 4.98
CA VAL A 31 -3.72 14.55 5.88
C VAL A 31 -3.67 13.69 7.13
N ILE A 32 -2.47 13.37 7.59
CA ILE A 32 -2.28 12.60 8.81
C ILE A 32 -2.46 13.56 9.98
N LYS A 33 -3.56 13.44 10.72
CA LYS A 33 -3.78 14.27 11.91
C LYS A 33 -3.03 13.72 13.13
N LYS A 34 -2.91 12.40 13.25
CA LYS A 34 -2.25 11.73 14.38
C LYS A 34 -1.68 10.39 13.97
N ILE A 35 -0.57 10.03 14.60
CA ILE A 35 0.03 8.69 14.54
C ILE A 35 0.14 8.13 15.95
N LYS A 36 -0.26 6.88 16.13
CA LYS A 36 -0.01 6.10 17.34
C LYS A 36 0.80 4.87 16.98
N ILE A 37 2.02 4.77 17.51
CA ILE A 37 2.89 3.61 17.37
C ILE A 37 2.82 2.82 18.67
N HIS A 38 2.53 1.53 18.57
CA HIS A 38 2.58 0.61 19.71
C HIS A 38 3.94 -0.09 19.72
N GLU A 39 4.79 0.22 20.69
CA GLU A 39 6.12 -0.40 20.85
C GLU A 39 6.06 -1.74 21.60
N ALA A 40 4.97 -1.99 22.31
CA ALA A 40 4.72 -3.22 23.06
C ALA A 40 3.24 -3.61 22.98
N PRO A 41 2.91 -4.90 23.18
CA PRO A 41 1.52 -5.35 23.30
C PRO A 41 0.80 -4.68 24.47
N SER A 42 -0.46 -4.33 24.26
CA SER A 42 -1.38 -3.87 25.29
C SER A 42 -2.27 -5.02 25.79
N THR A 43 -3.10 -4.73 26.80
CA THR A 43 -4.03 -5.72 27.36
C THR A 43 -5.47 -5.25 27.20
N GLY A 44 -6.31 -6.06 26.55
CA GLY A 44 -7.75 -5.84 26.46
C GLY A 44 -8.21 -4.91 25.33
N ASP A 45 -7.35 -4.64 24.35
CA ASP A 45 -7.68 -3.89 23.13
C ASP A 45 -7.14 -4.56 21.85
N TYR A 46 -7.27 -3.90 20.70
CA TYR A 46 -6.83 -4.37 19.38
C TYR A 46 -5.32 -4.64 19.25
N ASN A 47 -4.48 -4.09 20.14
CA ASN A 47 -3.03 -4.31 20.15
C ASN A 47 -2.61 -5.40 21.16
N THR A 48 -3.58 -6.13 21.73
CA THR A 48 -3.33 -7.35 22.50
C THR A 48 -2.85 -8.48 21.57
N VAL A 49 -1.78 -9.17 21.97
CA VAL A 49 -1.28 -10.37 21.27
C VAL A 49 -2.00 -11.60 21.80
N TYR A 50 -2.64 -12.36 20.90
CA TYR A 50 -3.35 -13.61 21.21
C TYR A 50 -2.71 -14.81 20.51
N GLU A 51 -2.93 -15.99 21.10
CA GLU A 51 -2.63 -17.28 20.48
C GLU A 51 -3.90 -18.17 20.51
N PRO A 52 -4.51 -18.48 19.36
CA PRO A 52 -4.12 -18.06 18.01
C PRO A 52 -4.31 -16.56 17.78
N ALA A 53 -3.54 -16.00 16.84
CA ALA A 53 -3.62 -14.59 16.45
C ALA A 53 -5.03 -14.21 15.93
N TRP A 54 -5.31 -12.91 15.88
CA TRP A 54 -6.62 -12.39 15.51
C TRP A 54 -7.10 -12.87 14.13
N LYS A 55 -8.41 -13.13 13.98
CA LYS A 55 -9.00 -13.10 12.64
C LYS A 55 -9.15 -11.65 12.21
N ILE A 56 -8.99 -11.37 10.91
CA ILE A 56 -8.99 -9.98 10.42
C ILE A 56 -10.26 -9.20 10.76
N LYS A 57 -11.44 -9.86 10.71
CA LYS A 57 -12.71 -9.26 11.11
C LYS A 57 -12.76 -8.91 12.59
N ASP A 58 -12.26 -9.81 13.44
CA ASP A 58 -12.23 -9.61 14.89
C ASP A 58 -11.26 -8.47 15.24
N LEU A 59 -10.11 -8.38 14.55
CA LEU A 59 -9.16 -7.29 14.72
C LEU A 59 -9.76 -5.94 14.32
N LEU A 60 -10.40 -5.86 13.14
CA LEU A 60 -11.06 -4.63 12.70
C LEU A 60 -12.15 -4.22 13.69
N GLU A 61 -13.00 -5.15 14.14
CA GLU A 61 -14.05 -4.85 15.13
C GLU A 61 -13.47 -4.29 16.43
N GLN A 62 -12.39 -4.89 16.94
CA GLN A 62 -11.72 -4.40 18.16
C GLN A 62 -11.07 -3.03 17.95
N PHE A 63 -10.51 -2.77 16.78
CA PHE A 63 -9.97 -1.46 16.43
C PHE A 63 -11.08 -0.41 16.33
N SER A 64 -12.26 -0.76 15.82
CA SER A 64 -13.43 0.12 15.75
C SER A 64 -14.06 0.43 17.11
N ARG A 65 -13.75 -0.32 18.16
CA ARG A 65 -14.24 -0.03 19.53
C ARG A 65 -13.50 1.12 20.21
N GLN A 66 -12.42 1.62 19.60
CA GLN A 66 -11.72 2.79 20.09
C GLN A 66 -12.45 4.06 19.69
N ASP A 67 -12.22 5.14 20.43
CA ASP A 67 -12.79 6.44 20.11
C ASP A 67 -12.03 7.10 18.94
N TRP A 68 -12.69 7.19 17.79
CA TRP A 68 -12.18 7.82 16.58
C TRP A 68 -12.97 9.07 16.17
N GLN A 69 -13.73 9.67 17.10
CA GLN A 69 -14.61 10.81 16.83
C GLN A 69 -13.93 11.99 16.13
N GLU A 70 -12.68 12.26 16.49
CA GLU A 70 -11.94 13.44 16.03
C GLU A 70 -11.35 13.31 14.62
N PHE A 71 -11.54 12.16 13.96
CA PHE A 71 -10.92 11.83 12.67
C PHE A 71 -11.98 11.49 11.61
N CYS A 72 -11.73 11.91 10.37
CA CYS A 72 -12.51 11.47 9.21
C CYS A 72 -12.43 9.94 9.03
N LEU A 73 -11.21 9.39 9.21
CA LEU A 73 -10.91 7.96 9.20
C LEU A 73 -9.77 7.63 10.17
N ALA A 74 -9.76 6.39 10.65
CA ALA A 74 -8.64 5.78 11.36
C ALA A 74 -8.22 4.49 10.66
N HIS A 75 -6.92 4.33 10.37
CA HIS A 75 -6.39 3.16 9.65
C HIS A 75 -5.32 2.45 10.46
N LEU A 76 -5.47 1.15 10.65
CA LEU A 76 -4.51 0.31 11.37
C LEU A 76 -3.53 -0.34 10.39
N PHE A 77 -2.24 -0.06 10.55
CA PHE A 77 -1.17 -0.81 9.88
C PHE A 77 -0.68 -1.94 10.78
N THR A 78 -0.60 -3.15 10.23
CA THR A 78 -0.13 -4.33 10.98
C THR A 78 0.88 -5.16 10.18
N TYR A 79 1.55 -6.09 10.87
CA TYR A 79 2.43 -7.11 10.31
C TYR A 79 1.93 -8.50 10.72
N GLN A 80 0.62 -8.72 10.58
CA GLN A 80 -0.01 -9.99 10.89
C GLN A 80 -0.41 -10.70 9.60
N ASP A 81 0.00 -11.96 9.46
CA ASP A 81 -0.39 -12.80 8.34
C ASP A 81 -1.78 -13.39 8.60
N PHE A 82 -2.75 -12.99 7.78
CA PHE A 82 -4.13 -13.42 7.95
C PHE A 82 -4.45 -14.64 7.08
N ALA A 83 -5.36 -15.48 7.57
CA ALA A 83 -5.84 -16.62 6.81
C ALA A 83 -6.45 -16.21 5.46
N ASP A 84 -6.39 -17.12 4.51
CA ASP A 84 -6.93 -16.99 3.15
C ASP A 84 -6.33 -15.88 2.28
N GLY A 85 -5.19 -15.34 2.71
CA GLY A 85 -4.42 -14.38 1.93
C GLY A 85 -5.00 -12.98 1.94
N VAL A 86 -5.80 -12.68 2.97
CA VAL A 86 -6.42 -11.38 3.15
C VAL A 86 -5.38 -10.40 3.70
N ILE A 87 -5.19 -9.29 2.99
CA ILE A 87 -4.14 -8.29 3.30
C ILE A 87 -4.71 -6.96 3.77
N GLY A 88 -6.03 -6.82 3.83
CA GLY A 88 -6.71 -5.63 4.32
C GLY A 88 -8.20 -5.89 4.55
N LEU A 89 -8.81 -5.01 5.33
CA LEU A 89 -10.26 -4.96 5.53
C LEU A 89 -10.69 -3.57 5.98
N ALA A 90 -11.78 -3.06 5.40
CA ALA A 90 -12.34 -1.77 5.77
C ALA A 90 -13.88 -1.79 5.78
N TYR A 91 -14.48 -0.90 6.58
CA TYR A 91 -15.90 -0.63 6.47
C TYR A 91 -16.20 0.23 5.24
N VAL A 92 -17.20 -0.16 4.45
CA VAL A 92 -17.55 0.54 3.22
C VAL A 92 -18.49 1.72 3.53
N ALA A 93 -18.18 2.91 3.02
CA ALA A 93 -19.11 4.03 3.12
C ALA A 93 -20.28 3.92 2.14
N HIS A 94 -21.42 4.45 2.54
CA HIS A 94 -22.60 4.54 1.70
C HIS A 94 -23.10 5.99 1.60
N PRO A 95 -23.70 6.44 0.49
CA PRO A 95 -24.10 7.83 0.30
C PRO A 95 -25.14 8.37 1.30
N ASP A 96 -25.97 7.49 1.88
CA ASP A 96 -26.88 7.89 2.96
C ASP A 96 -26.06 8.36 4.17
N GLU A 97 -26.26 9.60 4.61
CA GLU A 97 -25.55 10.20 5.75
C GLU A 97 -25.73 9.39 7.04
N ASN A 98 -26.87 8.71 7.21
CA ASN A 98 -27.14 7.89 8.40
C ASN A 98 -26.58 6.46 8.28
N SER A 99 -26.01 6.10 7.12
CA SER A 99 -25.36 4.82 6.94
C SER A 99 -24.05 4.75 7.71
N ARG A 100 -23.80 3.57 8.28
CA ARG A 100 -22.58 3.25 9.02
C ARG A 100 -21.52 2.79 8.03
N GLY A 101 -20.27 3.20 8.25
CA GLY A 101 -19.12 2.71 7.50
C GLY A 101 -18.38 3.81 6.76
N GLY A 102 -17.06 3.70 6.77
CA GLY A 102 -16.14 4.59 6.07
C GLY A 102 -16.21 6.04 6.54
N ILE A 103 -15.84 6.97 5.65
CA ILE A 103 -15.60 8.38 5.98
C ILE A 103 -16.76 9.02 6.74
N CYS A 104 -16.41 9.85 7.72
CA CYS A 104 -17.36 10.63 8.53
C CYS A 104 -18.42 9.80 9.29
N SER A 105 -18.19 8.49 9.50
CA SER A 105 -19.11 7.67 10.29
C SER A 105 -19.13 8.10 11.75
N GLN A 106 -20.33 8.28 12.31
CA GLN A 106 -20.53 8.54 13.73
C GLN A 106 -20.52 7.23 14.54
N GLU A 107 -20.46 7.38 15.86
CA GLU A 107 -20.56 6.28 16.82
C GLU A 107 -21.88 5.50 16.66
N ASP A 108 -21.76 4.18 16.69
CA ASP A 108 -22.89 3.27 16.79
C ASP A 108 -22.56 2.11 17.74
N ARG A 109 -23.31 2.03 18.84
CA ARG A 109 -23.26 0.90 19.81
C ARG A 109 -21.85 0.61 20.35
N GLY A 110 -21.11 1.67 20.66
CA GLY A 110 -19.74 1.67 21.16
C GLY A 110 -18.69 1.43 20.08
N MET A 111 -19.02 1.65 18.80
CA MET A 111 -18.10 1.43 17.68
C MET A 111 -18.09 2.60 16.71
N TRP A 112 -16.90 2.86 16.15
CA TRP A 112 -16.62 3.85 15.14
C TRP A 112 -16.23 3.15 13.83
N HIS A 113 -17.18 3.12 12.89
CA HIS A 113 -17.03 2.43 11.61
C HIS A 113 -16.29 3.24 10.54
N ASN A 114 -15.65 4.35 10.91
CA ASN A 114 -14.72 5.12 10.08
C ASN A 114 -13.32 4.48 10.07
N THR A 115 -13.27 3.16 9.96
CA THR A 115 -12.06 2.37 10.21
C THR A 115 -11.72 1.41 9.08
N GLY A 116 -10.43 1.15 8.94
CA GLY A 116 -9.86 0.14 8.05
C GLY A 116 -8.51 -0.35 8.57
N LEU A 117 -8.00 -1.44 7.99
CA LEU A 117 -6.67 -1.95 8.30
C LEU A 117 -5.99 -2.55 7.08
N SER A 118 -4.66 -2.53 7.06
CA SER A 118 -3.84 -3.19 6.05
C SER A 118 -2.65 -3.91 6.70
N SER A 119 -2.36 -5.11 6.21
CA SER A 119 -1.18 -5.88 6.57
C SER A 119 -0.07 -5.69 5.54
N SER A 120 1.17 -5.74 6.01
CA SER A 120 2.38 -5.69 5.17
C SER A 120 3.04 -7.05 4.99
N ILE A 121 2.34 -8.13 5.35
CA ILE A 121 2.74 -9.52 5.15
C ILE A 121 1.57 -10.33 4.59
N ASN A 122 1.86 -11.30 3.74
CA ASN A 122 0.90 -12.25 3.20
C ASN A 122 1.59 -13.60 2.92
N TRP A 123 1.05 -14.70 3.43
CA TRP A 123 1.62 -16.04 3.24
C TRP A 123 3.12 -16.11 3.56
N GLY A 124 3.53 -15.53 4.70
CA GLY A 124 4.92 -15.46 5.13
C GLY A 124 5.82 -14.48 4.35
N ASN A 125 5.30 -13.84 3.30
CA ASN A 125 6.06 -12.93 2.45
C ASN A 125 5.72 -11.47 2.77
N GLN A 126 6.74 -10.66 2.99
CA GLN A 126 6.57 -9.20 3.11
C GLN A 126 6.14 -8.60 1.77
N LEU A 127 5.12 -7.74 1.81
CA LEU A 127 4.64 -7.04 0.62
C LEU A 127 5.68 -6.07 0.07
N LEU A 128 5.75 -5.97 -1.25
CA LEU A 128 6.52 -4.92 -1.91
C LEU A 128 5.92 -3.54 -1.59
N THR A 129 6.73 -2.48 -1.67
CA THR A 129 6.26 -1.11 -1.42
C THR A 129 5.05 -0.76 -2.30
N THR A 130 5.09 -1.11 -3.58
CA THR A 130 3.98 -0.88 -4.52
C THR A 130 2.72 -1.66 -4.14
N GLU A 131 2.86 -2.90 -3.65
CA GLU A 131 1.72 -3.72 -3.22
C GLU A 131 1.09 -3.14 -1.95
N ALA A 132 1.92 -2.74 -0.97
CA ALA A 132 1.44 -2.10 0.25
C ALA A 132 0.69 -0.79 -0.03
N ASP A 133 1.14 0.02 -1.00
CA ASP A 133 0.45 1.23 -1.43
C ASP A 133 -0.93 0.91 -2.04
N ILE A 134 -1.00 -0.09 -2.91
CA ILE A 134 -2.24 -0.45 -3.59
C ILE A 134 -3.25 -1.06 -2.63
N VAL A 135 -2.81 -1.95 -1.73
CA VAL A 135 -3.67 -2.52 -0.68
C VAL A 135 -4.23 -1.41 0.20
N THR A 136 -3.38 -0.49 0.65
CA THR A 136 -3.83 0.65 1.46
C THR A 136 -4.82 1.52 0.69
N ALA A 137 -4.57 1.79 -0.59
CA ALA A 137 -5.49 2.54 -1.44
C ALA A 137 -6.82 1.82 -1.68
N HIS A 138 -6.81 0.49 -1.75
CA HIS A 138 -8.00 -0.35 -1.89
C HIS A 138 -8.90 -0.24 -0.65
N GLU A 139 -8.33 -0.41 0.54
CA GLU A 139 -9.08 -0.31 1.80
C GLU A 139 -9.61 1.11 2.04
N LEU A 140 -8.81 2.13 1.73
CA LEU A 140 -9.28 3.52 1.78
C LEU A 140 -10.34 3.80 0.70
N GLY A 141 -10.28 3.13 -0.45
CA GLY A 141 -11.31 3.18 -1.49
C GLY A 141 -12.66 2.62 -0.99
N HIS A 142 -12.63 1.54 -0.22
CA HIS A 142 -13.81 1.05 0.51
C HIS A 142 -14.31 2.08 1.52
N ASN A 143 -13.44 2.68 2.33
CA ASN A 143 -13.84 3.74 3.25
C ASN A 143 -14.43 4.97 2.55
N PHE A 144 -14.07 5.24 1.29
CA PHE A 144 -14.69 6.27 0.44
C PHE A 144 -15.97 5.79 -0.27
N GLY A 145 -16.31 4.51 -0.10
CA GLY A 145 -17.57 3.89 -0.49
C GLY A 145 -17.58 3.22 -1.86
N SER A 146 -16.40 2.93 -2.43
CA SER A 146 -16.34 2.02 -3.57
C SER A 146 -16.50 0.58 -3.08
N GLU A 147 -17.47 -0.13 -3.64
CA GLU A 147 -17.45 -1.60 -3.64
C GLU A 147 -16.40 -2.13 -4.63
N HIS A 148 -16.20 -3.45 -4.64
CA HIS A 148 -15.33 -4.10 -5.62
C HIS A 148 -15.80 -3.89 -7.06
N ASP A 149 -14.83 -3.79 -7.97
CA ASP A 149 -15.09 -3.75 -9.41
C ASP A 149 -15.67 -5.10 -9.88
N VAL A 150 -16.77 -5.04 -10.64
CA VAL A 150 -17.41 -6.24 -11.19
C VAL A 150 -16.46 -6.90 -12.19
N GLN A 151 -16.08 -8.16 -11.93
CA GLN A 151 -15.01 -8.85 -12.67
C GLN A 151 -15.30 -9.00 -14.18
N ASN A 152 -16.57 -9.15 -14.56
CA ASN A 152 -17.00 -9.35 -15.95
C ASN A 152 -17.47 -8.06 -16.65
N ASN A 153 -17.20 -6.90 -16.07
CA ASN A 153 -17.56 -5.62 -16.68
C ASN A 153 -16.30 -4.96 -17.26
N PRO A 154 -16.15 -4.81 -18.58
CA PRO A 154 -14.97 -4.21 -19.20
C PRO A 154 -14.77 -2.73 -18.82
N ASP A 155 -15.82 -2.02 -18.41
CA ASP A 155 -15.70 -0.62 -17.95
C ASP A 155 -15.05 -0.52 -16.56
N CYS A 156 -15.18 -1.56 -15.73
CA CYS A 156 -14.62 -1.61 -14.37
C CYS A 156 -13.40 -2.53 -14.24
N SER A 157 -13.29 -3.56 -15.08
CA SER A 157 -12.32 -4.66 -14.97
C SER A 157 -11.78 -5.06 -16.35
N PRO A 158 -11.16 -4.15 -17.12
CA PRO A 158 -10.66 -4.46 -18.45
C PRO A 158 -9.54 -5.52 -18.43
N GLU A 159 -9.35 -6.22 -19.54
CA GLU A 159 -8.19 -7.11 -19.73
C GLU A 159 -6.93 -6.31 -20.08
N SER A 160 -7.07 -5.30 -20.94
CA SER A 160 -5.97 -4.43 -21.34
C SER A 160 -5.59 -3.46 -20.22
N GLY A 161 -4.28 -3.23 -20.02
CA GLY A 161 -3.77 -2.30 -19.00
C GLY A 161 -3.84 -2.82 -17.56
N GLY A 162 -4.35 -4.04 -17.34
CA GLY A 162 -4.52 -4.63 -16.01
C GLY A 162 -5.79 -4.19 -15.30
N LYS A 163 -6.03 -4.79 -14.13
CA LYS A 163 -7.18 -4.48 -13.28
C LYS A 163 -6.94 -3.19 -12.47
N TYR A 164 -8.01 -2.53 -12.05
CA TYR A 164 -7.95 -1.30 -11.26
C TYR A 164 -7.78 -1.60 -9.75
N ILE A 165 -7.58 -0.55 -8.95
CA ILE A 165 -7.36 -0.64 -7.49
C ILE A 165 -8.45 -1.44 -6.79
N MET A 166 -9.72 -1.28 -7.17
CA MET A 166 -10.87 -1.91 -6.49
C MET A 166 -11.20 -3.30 -7.03
N TYR A 167 -10.32 -3.93 -7.80
CA TYR A 167 -10.51 -5.32 -8.20
C TYR A 167 -10.46 -6.25 -6.97
N PRO A 168 -11.35 -7.24 -6.83
CA PRO A 168 -11.48 -8.06 -5.62
C PRO A 168 -10.28 -8.99 -5.34
N ALA A 169 -9.38 -9.17 -6.30
CA ALA A 169 -8.17 -9.95 -6.11
C ALA A 169 -6.93 -9.06 -6.20
N SER A 170 -5.83 -9.51 -5.58
CA SER A 170 -4.56 -8.78 -5.55
C SER A 170 -4.05 -8.46 -6.96
N VAL A 171 -3.55 -7.25 -7.14
CA VAL A 171 -2.93 -6.78 -8.39
C VAL A 171 -1.43 -6.56 -8.18
N SER A 172 -0.62 -6.77 -9.22
CA SER A 172 0.85 -6.72 -9.09
C SER A 172 1.44 -5.32 -8.98
N GLY A 173 0.64 -4.27 -9.23
CA GLY A 173 1.10 -2.88 -9.26
C GLY A 173 1.97 -2.50 -10.46
N GLN A 174 2.23 -3.44 -11.37
CA GLN A 174 3.08 -3.20 -12.54
C GLN A 174 2.31 -2.69 -13.75
N LYS A 175 1.00 -2.93 -13.82
CA LYS A 175 0.21 -2.56 -14.99
C LYS A 175 -0.35 -1.14 -14.87
N PRO A 176 -0.54 -0.41 -15.98
CA PRO A 176 -0.95 1.01 -15.98
C PRO A 176 -2.27 1.35 -15.27
N ASN A 177 -3.14 0.37 -15.02
CA ASN A 177 -4.40 0.56 -14.31
C ASN A 177 -4.32 0.23 -12.82
N ASN A 178 -3.27 -0.48 -12.36
CA ASN A 178 -3.18 -0.97 -10.98
C ASN A 178 -3.06 0.16 -9.94
N ASN A 179 -2.70 1.38 -10.38
CA ASN A 179 -2.63 2.57 -9.55
C ASN A 179 -3.76 3.58 -9.85
N LYS A 180 -4.87 3.13 -10.44
CA LYS A 180 -6.02 3.97 -10.80
C LYS A 180 -7.32 3.36 -10.28
N PHE A 181 -8.29 4.23 -9.99
CA PHE A 181 -9.67 3.84 -9.76
C PHE A 181 -10.42 3.69 -11.09
N SER A 182 -11.29 2.68 -11.17
CA SER A 182 -12.12 2.43 -12.35
C SER A 182 -13.22 3.50 -12.47
N ARG A 183 -13.92 3.56 -13.62
CA ARG A 183 -15.10 4.44 -13.76
C ARG A 183 -16.20 4.09 -12.75
N CYS A 184 -16.31 2.81 -12.39
CA CYS A 184 -17.32 2.30 -11.48
C CYS A 184 -17.02 2.67 -10.02
N SER A 185 -15.75 2.59 -9.62
CA SER A 185 -15.30 3.07 -8.31
C SER A 185 -15.53 4.57 -8.17
N LYS A 186 -15.11 5.36 -9.18
CA LYS A 186 -15.27 6.82 -9.17
C LYS A 186 -16.71 7.27 -8.97
N LYS A 187 -17.65 6.63 -9.68
CA LYS A 187 -19.08 6.94 -9.56
C LYS A 187 -19.62 6.71 -8.14
N GLN A 188 -19.19 5.64 -7.47
CA GLN A 188 -19.61 5.33 -6.11
C GLN A 188 -18.99 6.30 -5.10
N VAL A 189 -17.69 6.54 -5.20
CA VAL A 189 -16.97 7.49 -4.34
C VAL A 189 -17.55 8.89 -4.48
N LYS A 190 -17.82 9.37 -5.70
CA LYS A 190 -18.46 10.68 -5.91
C LYS A 190 -19.77 10.81 -5.13
N ALA A 191 -20.63 9.79 -5.17
CA ALA A 191 -21.92 9.84 -4.49
C ALA A 191 -21.77 10.00 -2.97
N VAL A 192 -20.74 9.40 -2.39
CA VAL A 192 -20.42 9.51 -0.96
C VAL A 192 -19.76 10.85 -0.65
N LEU A 193 -18.83 11.33 -1.49
CA LEU A 193 -18.23 12.65 -1.32
C LEU A 193 -19.28 13.75 -1.36
N ALA A 194 -20.26 13.66 -2.27
CA ALA A 194 -21.33 14.62 -2.40
C ALA A 194 -22.22 14.73 -1.14
N SER A 195 -22.38 13.64 -0.38
CA SER A 195 -23.21 13.65 0.83
C SER A 195 -22.41 13.81 2.13
N LYS A 196 -21.22 13.23 2.23
CA LYS A 196 -20.49 13.14 3.50
C LYS A 196 -19.32 14.12 3.62
N SER A 197 -18.79 14.68 2.53
CA SER A 197 -17.56 15.48 2.63
C SER A 197 -17.71 16.71 3.54
N SER A 198 -18.85 17.39 3.49
CA SER A 198 -19.16 18.55 4.32
C SER A 198 -19.24 18.26 5.83
N ILE A 199 -19.30 16.98 6.23
CA ILE A 199 -19.45 16.55 7.63
C ILE A 199 -18.10 16.59 8.36
N CYS A 200 -17.02 16.14 7.72
CA CYS A 200 -15.75 15.92 8.43
C CYS A 200 -14.48 16.25 7.64
N PHE A 201 -14.57 16.75 6.40
CA PHE A 201 -13.38 17.19 5.65
C PHE A 201 -12.98 18.61 6.04
N SER A 202 -11.68 18.89 5.93
CA SER A 202 -11.09 20.21 6.12
C SER A 202 -10.42 20.69 4.83
N GLU A 203 -10.26 22.02 4.71
CA GLU A 203 -9.60 22.62 3.56
C GLU A 203 -8.07 22.37 3.62
N PRO A 204 -7.39 22.09 2.48
CA PRO A 204 -6.00 21.62 2.46
C PRO A 204 -4.94 22.56 3.07
N ASN A 205 -5.24 23.85 3.24
CA ASN A 205 -4.28 24.88 3.64
C ASN A 205 -4.47 25.38 5.07
N THR A 206 -5.44 24.86 5.81
CA THR A 206 -5.77 25.38 7.15
C THR A 206 -5.20 24.53 8.28
N GLU A 207 -4.86 23.28 8.02
CA GLU A 207 -4.50 22.33 9.09
C GLU A 207 -3.07 21.82 8.87
N GLN A 208 -2.13 22.46 9.58
CA GLN A 208 -0.80 21.94 9.81
C GLN A 208 -0.79 21.26 11.18
N PHE A 209 -0.25 20.05 11.25
CA PHE A 209 -0.32 19.21 12.44
C PHE A 209 1.06 18.85 12.95
N CYS A 210 1.64 19.75 13.73
CA CYS A 210 2.83 19.43 14.48
C CYS A 210 2.54 18.31 15.50
N GLY A 211 3.28 17.21 15.39
CA GLY A 211 3.17 16.02 16.24
C GLY A 211 2.67 14.77 15.50
N ASN A 212 2.61 14.80 14.16
CA ASN A 212 2.15 13.68 13.33
C ASN A 212 3.32 12.94 12.63
N PHE A 213 4.58 13.20 12.99
CA PHE A 213 5.81 12.69 12.38
C PHE A 213 6.06 13.07 10.92
N ARG A 214 5.26 13.96 10.32
CA ARG A 214 5.37 14.38 8.92
C ARG A 214 5.73 15.86 8.88
N VAL A 215 6.91 16.16 8.36
CA VAL A 215 7.33 17.56 8.14
C VAL A 215 6.46 18.21 7.06
N GLU A 216 5.72 19.24 7.45
CA GLU A 216 4.89 20.08 6.58
C GLU A 216 5.59 21.40 6.21
N LYS A 217 4.97 22.22 5.34
CA LYS A 217 5.61 23.37 4.68
C LYS A 217 6.30 24.36 5.63
N ASP A 218 5.73 24.59 6.80
CA ASP A 218 6.22 25.57 7.78
C ASP A 218 7.00 24.92 8.93
N GLU A 219 7.15 23.60 8.91
CA GLU A 219 7.89 22.81 9.89
C GLU A 219 9.34 22.57 9.43
N LYS A 220 10.24 22.36 10.39
CA LYS A 220 11.62 21.93 10.12
C LYS A 220 11.86 20.47 10.50
N CYS A 221 11.06 19.96 11.43
CA CYS A 221 11.06 18.59 11.92
C CYS A 221 9.71 18.31 12.57
N ASP A 222 9.37 17.04 12.77
CA ASP A 222 8.22 16.61 13.56
C ASP A 222 8.59 15.29 14.26
N ALA A 223 8.85 15.32 15.56
CA ALA A 223 9.20 14.13 16.35
C ALA A 223 7.99 13.39 16.92
N GLY A 224 6.79 13.67 16.41
CA GLY A 224 5.53 13.23 17.00
C GLY A 224 5.18 14.00 18.28
N ASP A 225 4.32 13.42 19.10
CA ASP A 225 3.94 13.96 20.42
C ASP A 225 5.09 13.92 21.47
N ASN A 226 6.31 13.51 21.08
CA ASN A 226 7.47 13.44 21.97
C ASN A 226 8.07 14.84 22.25
N LYS A 227 7.67 15.42 23.37
CA LYS A 227 8.15 16.76 23.81
C LYS A 227 9.61 16.79 24.26
N GLU A 228 10.23 15.63 24.48
CA GLU A 228 11.60 15.51 24.99
C GLU A 228 12.64 15.22 23.90
N ASP A 229 12.23 15.22 22.63
CA ASP A 229 13.12 14.95 21.50
C ASP A 229 14.38 15.83 21.51
N GLU A 230 15.52 15.23 21.14
CA GLU A 230 16.82 15.88 21.17
C GLU A 230 17.00 16.86 20.01
N CYS A 231 16.37 16.60 18.87
CA CYS A 231 16.56 17.31 17.61
C CYS A 231 15.43 18.29 17.29
N CYS A 232 14.23 18.03 17.80
CA CYS A 232 13.01 18.75 17.47
C CYS A 232 12.33 19.35 18.70
N THR A 233 11.79 20.56 18.57
CA THR A 233 10.94 21.18 19.59
C THR A 233 9.48 20.78 19.41
N SER A 234 8.66 21.01 20.44
CA SER A 234 7.20 20.83 20.38
C SER A 234 6.47 21.76 19.39
N ASP A 235 7.18 22.75 18.84
CA ASP A 235 6.67 23.67 17.81
C ASP A 235 7.21 23.30 16.42
N CYS A 236 7.69 22.06 16.24
CA CYS A 236 8.19 21.51 14.98
C CYS A 236 9.34 22.30 14.35
N LYS A 237 10.26 22.78 15.20
CA LYS A 237 11.49 23.48 14.83
C LYS A 237 12.71 22.72 15.33
N PHE A 238 13.84 22.87 14.62
CA PHE A 238 15.09 22.31 15.09
C PHE A 238 15.49 22.90 16.45
N LYS A 239 16.00 22.02 17.32
CA LYS A 239 16.45 22.35 18.67
C LYS A 239 17.97 22.56 18.64
N GLY A 240 18.42 23.69 19.18
CA GLY A 240 19.85 24.03 19.25
C GLY A 240 20.51 24.04 17.86
N ASP A 241 21.60 23.27 17.71
CA ASP A 241 22.36 23.16 16.46
C ASP A 241 21.88 22.02 15.55
N ALA A 242 20.71 21.42 15.82
CA ALA A 242 20.15 20.37 14.98
C ALA A 242 19.95 20.87 13.53
N ILE A 243 20.31 20.02 12.56
CA ILE A 243 20.13 20.31 11.12
C ILE A 243 19.22 19.29 10.43
N CYS A 244 18.86 18.22 11.14
CA CYS A 244 17.91 17.20 10.73
C CYS A 244 17.28 16.58 11.99
N SER A 245 16.28 15.72 11.80
CA SER A 245 15.60 14.99 12.88
C SER A 245 15.61 13.49 12.58
N ASP A 246 16.03 12.70 13.57
CA ASP A 246 16.13 11.23 13.50
C ASP A 246 14.76 10.56 13.26
N ASN A 247 13.67 11.25 13.61
CA ASN A 247 12.30 10.75 13.44
C ASN A 247 11.74 10.99 12.04
N ASN A 248 12.32 11.90 11.25
CA ASN A 248 11.74 12.32 9.97
C ASN A 248 12.49 11.77 8.75
N VAL A 249 13.80 11.56 8.86
CA VAL A 249 14.67 11.21 7.74
C VAL A 249 15.67 10.12 8.14
N GLN A 250 15.83 9.10 7.30
CA GLN A 250 16.73 7.98 7.59
C GLN A 250 18.22 8.36 7.58
N CYS A 251 18.59 9.45 6.91
CA CYS A 251 19.96 9.96 6.88
C CYS A 251 20.24 11.03 7.95
N CYS A 252 19.51 11.00 9.06
CA CYS A 252 19.87 11.72 10.27
C CYS A 252 20.35 10.74 11.34
N SER A 253 21.36 11.14 12.10
CA SER A 253 21.80 10.43 13.29
C SER A 253 22.31 11.44 14.31
N GLY A 254 21.66 11.51 15.47
CA GLY A 254 22.05 12.45 16.54
C GLY A 254 21.93 13.90 16.07
N CYS A 255 20.84 14.22 15.38
CA CYS A 255 20.52 15.56 14.86
C CYS A 255 21.47 16.12 13.79
N LYS A 256 22.35 15.28 13.21
CA LYS A 256 23.31 15.60 12.15
C LYS A 256 23.20 14.59 11.00
N TYR A 257 23.74 14.96 9.83
CA TYR A 257 23.75 14.06 8.68
C TYR A 257 24.52 12.77 8.98
N ALA A 258 23.87 11.64 8.70
CA ALA A 258 24.40 10.33 8.98
C ALA A 258 25.58 9.97 8.07
N SER A 259 26.50 9.15 8.58
CA SER A 259 27.70 8.71 7.86
C SER A 259 27.41 7.98 6.54
N ASN A 260 28.41 7.87 5.67
CA ASN A 260 28.28 7.12 4.42
C ASN A 260 28.19 5.60 4.58
N THR A 261 28.31 5.09 5.81
CA THR A 261 28.07 3.69 6.15
C THR A 261 26.64 3.44 6.66
N THR A 262 25.85 4.50 6.86
CA THR A 262 24.46 4.39 7.31
C THR A 262 23.57 4.04 6.12
N GLN A 263 22.91 2.89 6.17
CA GLN A 263 21.98 2.44 5.15
C GLN A 263 20.62 3.11 5.34
N CYS A 264 20.11 3.79 4.31
CA CYS A 264 18.84 4.52 4.33
C CYS A 264 17.76 3.93 3.40
N ALA A 265 18.08 2.87 2.66
CA ALA A 265 17.08 2.03 2.01
C ALA A 265 17.58 0.59 1.93
N GLN A 266 16.67 -0.35 2.19
CA GLN A 266 16.93 -1.77 2.00
C GLN A 266 17.08 -2.10 0.52
N ALA A 267 17.94 -3.08 0.20
CA ALA A 267 18.00 -3.61 -1.15
C ALA A 267 16.64 -4.18 -1.54
N GLN A 268 16.18 -3.90 -2.75
CA GLN A 268 14.94 -4.45 -3.30
C GLN A 268 15.29 -5.30 -4.53
N PRO A 269 15.87 -6.51 -4.34
CA PRO A 269 16.30 -7.37 -5.45
C PRO A 269 15.11 -7.76 -6.34
N LEU A 270 13.93 -7.94 -5.77
CA LEU A 270 12.69 -8.20 -6.51
C LEU A 270 12.30 -7.07 -7.47
N LEU A 271 12.78 -5.85 -7.22
CA LEU A 271 12.60 -4.66 -8.06
C LEU A 271 13.90 -4.21 -8.75
N CYS A 272 14.94 -5.03 -8.72
CA CYS A 272 16.24 -4.74 -9.33
C CYS A 272 16.90 -3.46 -8.79
N ARG A 273 16.80 -3.21 -7.48
CA ARG A 273 17.42 -2.05 -6.81
C ARG A 273 18.39 -2.47 -5.71
N LYS A 274 19.55 -1.82 -5.66
CA LYS A 274 20.56 -2.00 -4.61
C LYS A 274 20.15 -1.29 -3.32
N ALA A 275 20.83 -1.66 -2.22
CA ALA A 275 20.75 -0.90 -0.97
C ALA A 275 21.33 0.50 -1.17
N VAL A 276 20.77 1.47 -0.44
CA VAL A 276 21.21 2.87 -0.50
C VAL A 276 21.83 3.27 0.82
N PHE A 277 22.93 4.03 0.73
CA PHE A 277 23.63 4.60 1.86
C PHE A 277 23.61 6.12 1.81
N CYS A 278 23.62 6.75 2.98
CA CYS A 278 23.69 8.20 3.10
C CYS A 278 24.99 8.75 2.51
N ASN A 279 25.02 10.05 2.19
CA ASN A 279 26.19 10.69 1.62
C ASN A 279 27.00 11.53 2.64
N ALA A 280 26.59 11.55 3.92
CA ALA A 280 27.16 12.37 5.00
C ALA A 280 27.09 13.90 4.82
N THR A 281 26.43 14.38 3.76
CA THR A 281 26.35 15.82 3.41
C THR A 281 24.92 16.35 3.32
N SER A 282 23.91 15.47 3.34
CA SER A 282 22.49 15.80 3.33
C SER A 282 21.67 14.80 4.15
N ASP A 283 20.46 15.21 4.49
CA ASP A 283 19.38 14.40 5.07
C ASP A 283 18.62 13.56 4.03
N VAL A 284 18.79 13.87 2.75
CA VAL A 284 18.20 13.13 1.63
C VAL A 284 18.90 11.78 1.45
N CYS A 285 18.12 10.70 1.51
CA CYS A 285 18.55 9.38 1.05
C CYS A 285 18.65 9.38 -0.48
N PRO A 286 19.83 9.07 -1.07
CA PRO A 286 20.01 9.08 -2.53
C PRO A 286 19.06 8.12 -3.29
N ASP A 287 19.00 8.28 -4.60
CA ASP A 287 18.27 7.33 -5.45
C ASP A 287 19.00 5.98 -5.53
N PRO A 288 18.26 4.85 -5.54
CA PRO A 288 18.86 3.53 -5.61
C PRO A 288 19.44 3.21 -6.99
N GLU A 289 20.69 2.76 -6.99
CA GLU A 289 21.33 2.16 -8.17
C GLU A 289 20.64 0.85 -8.57
N ASN A 290 20.81 0.49 -9.85
CA ASN A 290 20.31 -0.77 -10.39
C ASN A 290 21.07 -1.95 -9.77
N ALA A 291 20.34 -3.03 -9.48
CA ALA A 291 20.93 -4.33 -9.13
C ALA A 291 21.80 -4.86 -10.28
N ASP A 292 22.73 -5.75 -9.94
CA ASP A 292 23.62 -6.33 -10.94
C ASP A 292 22.82 -7.17 -11.95
N GLU A 293 23.23 -7.11 -13.22
CA GLU A 293 22.59 -7.87 -14.29
C GLU A 293 22.57 -9.37 -13.95
N GLY A 294 21.43 -10.02 -14.19
CA GLY A 294 21.23 -11.43 -13.86
C GLY A 294 20.75 -11.70 -12.44
N THR A 295 20.69 -10.69 -11.56
CA THR A 295 20.09 -10.84 -10.22
C THR A 295 18.66 -11.34 -10.33
N GLU A 296 18.30 -12.38 -9.56
CA GLU A 296 16.93 -12.89 -9.54
C GLU A 296 15.99 -11.84 -8.95
N CYS A 297 14.91 -11.55 -9.67
CA CYS A 297 13.90 -10.57 -9.30
C CYS A 297 12.50 -11.20 -9.30
N ILE A 298 11.44 -10.39 -9.26
CA ILE A 298 10.06 -10.88 -9.09
C ILE A 298 9.74 -12.04 -10.06
N GLU A 299 9.07 -13.07 -9.53
CA GLU A 299 8.69 -14.29 -10.27
C GLU A 299 9.86 -15.03 -10.95
N ARG A 300 11.01 -15.13 -10.27
CA ARG A 300 12.22 -15.78 -10.81
C ARG A 300 12.74 -15.11 -12.09
N GLY A 301 12.32 -13.88 -12.35
CA GLY A 301 12.86 -13.06 -13.43
C GLY A 301 14.32 -12.72 -13.19
N ARG A 302 14.93 -12.01 -14.13
CA ARG A 302 16.30 -11.51 -13.97
C ARG A 302 16.40 -10.03 -14.31
N CYS A 303 17.19 -9.31 -13.53
CA CYS A 303 17.48 -7.91 -13.78
C CYS A 303 18.30 -7.74 -15.06
N ASN A 304 17.87 -6.84 -15.93
CA ASN A 304 18.68 -6.40 -17.06
C ASN A 304 19.61 -5.23 -16.68
N SER A 305 20.45 -4.81 -17.62
CA SER A 305 21.39 -3.69 -17.44
C SER A 305 20.72 -2.32 -17.18
N GLU A 306 19.44 -2.18 -17.53
CA GLU A 306 18.64 -0.98 -17.26
C GLU A 306 17.97 -1.00 -15.87
N GLY A 307 18.16 -2.07 -15.09
CA GLY A 307 17.53 -2.23 -13.77
C GLY A 307 16.05 -2.60 -13.83
N GLN A 308 15.60 -3.19 -14.94
CA GLN A 308 14.26 -3.73 -15.09
C GLN A 308 14.27 -5.23 -14.86
N CYS A 309 13.24 -5.74 -14.18
CA CYS A 309 13.05 -7.18 -14.00
C CYS A 309 12.46 -7.80 -15.27
N GLU A 310 13.26 -8.58 -16.00
CA GLU A 310 12.77 -9.35 -17.14
C GLU A 310 12.11 -10.66 -16.67
N PRO A 311 10.87 -10.94 -17.10
CA PRO A 311 10.15 -12.15 -16.67
C PRO A 311 10.96 -13.43 -16.91
N PHE A 312 10.76 -14.45 -16.07
CA PHE A 312 11.46 -15.74 -16.16
C PHE A 312 11.50 -16.30 -17.58
N CYS A 313 10.34 -16.32 -18.28
CA CYS A 313 10.25 -16.85 -19.63
C CYS A 313 11.22 -16.13 -20.60
N LYS A 314 11.29 -14.80 -20.53
CA LYS A 314 12.14 -14.01 -21.40
C LYS A 314 13.63 -14.17 -21.05
N SER A 315 13.95 -14.14 -19.76
CA SER A 315 15.32 -14.08 -19.26
C SER A 315 16.01 -15.45 -19.13
N SER A 316 15.23 -16.52 -18.91
CA SER A 316 15.75 -17.86 -18.61
C SER A 316 15.38 -18.90 -19.67
N VAL A 317 14.36 -18.67 -20.49
CA VAL A 317 13.97 -19.58 -21.59
C VAL A 317 14.46 -19.05 -22.94
N GLY A 318 14.10 -17.81 -23.28
CA GLY A 318 14.54 -17.14 -24.51
C GLY A 318 13.82 -15.81 -24.72
N ALA A 319 14.45 -14.87 -25.43
CA ALA A 319 13.95 -13.50 -25.58
C ALA A 319 12.57 -13.41 -26.29
N GLU A 320 12.23 -14.43 -27.07
CA GLU A 320 10.97 -14.63 -27.78
C GLU A 320 9.82 -15.18 -26.91
N PHE A 321 10.13 -15.60 -25.68
CA PHE A 321 9.15 -16.17 -24.75
C PHE A 321 8.54 -15.11 -23.83
N SER A 322 7.25 -15.27 -23.57
CA SER A 322 6.46 -14.44 -22.67
C SER A 322 5.74 -15.30 -21.63
N PRO A 323 5.55 -14.78 -20.39
CA PRO A 323 4.77 -15.49 -19.37
C PRO A 323 3.29 -15.57 -19.78
N CYS A 324 2.65 -16.69 -19.44
CA CYS A 324 1.24 -16.93 -19.73
C CYS A 324 0.62 -17.83 -18.64
N LEU A 325 -0.71 -17.84 -18.54
CA LEU A 325 -1.43 -18.68 -17.58
C LEU A 325 -1.64 -20.09 -18.16
N CYS A 326 -1.24 -21.11 -17.41
CA CYS A 326 -1.49 -22.50 -17.78
C CYS A 326 -3.00 -22.76 -17.85
N THR A 327 -3.47 -23.35 -18.95
CA THR A 327 -4.89 -23.67 -19.16
C THR A 327 -5.30 -25.00 -18.52
N ASN A 328 -4.33 -25.89 -18.29
CA ASN A 328 -4.54 -27.14 -17.58
C ASN A 328 -4.58 -26.89 -16.07
N GLU A 329 -5.64 -27.36 -15.41
CA GLU A 329 -5.84 -27.22 -13.96
C GLU A 329 -4.69 -27.88 -13.16
N ALA A 330 -4.17 -29.01 -13.63
CA ALA A 330 -3.05 -29.71 -12.98
C ALA A 330 -1.70 -28.96 -13.07
N ASP A 331 -1.61 -27.98 -13.97
CA ASP A 331 -0.43 -27.14 -14.15
C ASP A 331 -0.68 -25.68 -13.76
N ALA A 332 -1.87 -25.34 -13.25
CA ALA A 332 -2.30 -23.96 -12.99
C ALA A 332 -1.28 -23.18 -12.14
N CYS A 333 -0.63 -23.84 -11.19
CA CYS A 333 0.35 -23.23 -10.27
C CYS A 333 1.80 -23.46 -10.63
N TYR A 334 2.08 -23.65 -11.91
CA TYR A 334 3.44 -23.77 -12.42
C TYR A 334 3.73 -22.67 -13.45
N VAL A 335 5.00 -22.37 -13.64
CA VAL A 335 5.43 -21.37 -14.63
C VAL A 335 5.11 -21.88 -16.03
N CYS A 336 4.30 -21.13 -16.77
CA CYS A 336 4.04 -21.37 -18.19
C CYS A 336 4.63 -20.25 -19.06
N CYS A 337 5.19 -20.66 -20.20
CA CYS A 337 5.77 -19.77 -21.19
C CYS A 337 5.13 -19.98 -22.56
N ARG A 338 5.07 -18.92 -23.36
CA ARG A 338 4.62 -18.93 -24.74
C ARG A 338 5.62 -18.22 -25.63
N GLU A 339 6.02 -18.87 -26.73
CA GLU A 339 6.80 -18.27 -27.81
C GLU A 339 5.87 -17.46 -28.73
N GLY A 340 6.05 -16.13 -28.80
CA GLY A 340 5.22 -15.26 -29.63
C GLY A 340 3.70 -15.45 -29.43
N ASN A 341 2.99 -15.81 -30.50
CA ASN A 341 1.55 -16.14 -30.49
C ASN A 341 1.26 -17.65 -30.41
N GLY A 342 2.24 -18.46 -30.01
CA GLY A 342 2.13 -19.91 -29.88
C GLY A 342 1.21 -20.38 -28.74
N THR A 343 1.30 -21.66 -28.42
CA THR A 343 0.56 -22.25 -27.29
C THR A 343 1.25 -21.90 -25.96
N CYS A 344 0.47 -21.68 -24.91
CA CYS A 344 0.99 -21.52 -23.56
C CYS A 344 1.28 -22.91 -22.97
N GLU A 345 2.55 -23.19 -22.67
CA GLU A 345 2.99 -24.52 -22.21
C GLU A 345 3.75 -24.43 -20.88
N VAL A 346 3.61 -25.46 -20.05
CA VAL A 346 4.29 -25.54 -18.75
C VAL A 346 5.80 -25.69 -18.96
N HIS A 347 6.56 -24.79 -18.33
CA HIS A 347 8.00 -24.85 -18.39
C HIS A 347 8.55 -25.91 -17.43
N ARG A 348 9.49 -26.70 -17.93
CA ARG A 348 10.24 -27.71 -17.17
C ARG A 348 11.71 -27.34 -17.17
N ASN A 349 12.33 -27.41 -16.00
CA ASN A 349 13.77 -27.19 -15.87
C ASN A 349 14.58 -28.31 -16.56
N ALA A 350 15.91 -28.22 -16.54
CA ALA A 350 16.81 -29.20 -17.16
C ALA A 350 16.65 -30.65 -16.65
N THR A 351 16.02 -30.84 -15.49
CA THR A 351 15.69 -32.16 -14.89
C THR A 351 14.26 -32.62 -15.17
N SER A 352 13.54 -31.97 -16.10
CA SER A 352 12.14 -32.24 -16.45
C SER A 352 11.13 -31.97 -15.33
N VAL A 353 11.53 -31.23 -14.29
CA VAL A 353 10.69 -30.84 -13.16
C VAL A 353 9.98 -29.53 -13.47
N ARG A 354 8.67 -29.48 -13.19
CA ARG A 354 7.85 -28.27 -13.33
C ARG A 354 8.26 -27.25 -12.27
N ILE A 355 8.34 -25.98 -12.64
CA ILE A 355 8.73 -24.90 -11.72
C ILE A 355 7.48 -24.35 -11.04
N PRO A 356 7.31 -24.47 -9.71
CA PRO A 356 6.15 -23.93 -9.04
C PRO A 356 6.18 -22.39 -9.05
N MET A 357 4.99 -21.80 -9.20
CA MET A 357 4.78 -20.38 -8.94
C MET A 357 4.91 -20.10 -7.44
N THR A 358 5.21 -18.85 -7.09
CA THR A 358 5.24 -18.41 -5.70
C THR A 358 3.84 -18.46 -5.09
N ASP A 359 3.74 -18.80 -3.81
CA ASP A 359 2.47 -18.79 -3.08
C ASP A 359 1.78 -17.41 -3.11
N GLY A 360 0.45 -17.42 -3.14
CA GLY A 360 -0.36 -16.21 -3.24
C GLY A 360 -0.53 -15.65 -4.66
N ARG A 361 0.16 -16.21 -5.67
CA ARG A 361 -0.01 -15.77 -7.07
C ARG A 361 -1.31 -16.30 -7.69
N LEU A 362 -1.93 -15.45 -8.50
CA LEU A 362 -3.12 -15.82 -9.25
C LEU A 362 -2.79 -16.81 -10.36
N CYS A 363 -3.62 -17.83 -10.50
CA CYS A 363 -3.60 -18.82 -11.56
C CYS A 363 -4.99 -19.02 -12.17
N SER A 364 -5.08 -19.87 -13.19
CA SER A 364 -6.37 -20.25 -13.80
C SER A 364 -7.33 -20.97 -12.84
N ALA A 365 -6.82 -21.55 -11.76
CA ALA A 365 -7.60 -22.24 -10.72
C ALA A 365 -7.86 -21.37 -9.46
N GLY A 366 -7.46 -20.10 -9.45
CA GLY A 366 -7.58 -19.21 -8.29
C GLY A 366 -6.23 -18.69 -7.81
N VAL A 367 -5.77 -19.15 -6.64
CA VAL A 367 -4.53 -18.70 -5.98
C VAL A 367 -3.65 -19.90 -5.68
N CYS A 368 -2.35 -19.79 -5.97
CA CYS A 368 -1.38 -20.85 -5.72
C CYS A 368 -1.03 -20.99 -4.24
N ARG A 369 -0.94 -22.26 -3.81
CA ARG A 369 -0.50 -22.71 -2.49
C ARG A 369 0.27 -24.03 -2.68
N GLU A 370 1.38 -24.21 -1.98
CA GLU A 370 2.05 -25.52 -1.87
C GLU A 370 1.18 -26.60 -1.23
#